data_AF-A0A0P9PS55-F1
#
_entry.id   AF-A0A0P9PS55-F1
#
_cell.length_a   1.000
_cell.length_b   1.000
_cell.length_c   1.000
_cell.angle_alpha   90.00
_cell.angle_beta   90.00
_cell.angle_gamma   90.00
#
_symmetry.space_group_name_H-M   'P 1'
#
loop_
_entity.id
_entity.type
_entity.pdbx_description
1 polymer ?
#
loop_
_entity_poly.entity_id
_entity_poly.type
_entity_poly.pdbx_seq_one_letter_code
_entity_poly.pdbx_strand_id
1 'polypeptide(L)' 'MAIERPSAEQLQVLASRLHMHLTTEQAREYLVLMQGSFDAYDLIDDAPDEVPRTPITPGTRKPKWPARGKEN' A
#
# COMPACT_ATOMS: atom_id res chain seq x y z
N MET A 1 2.11 -5.93 -8.37
CA MET A 1 0.69 -5.75 -7.99
C MET A 1 0.31 -4.34 -8.39
N ALA A 2 -0.42 -4.19 -9.51
CA ALA A 2 -0.80 -2.88 -10.01
C ALA A 2 -1.61 -2.12 -8.96
N ILE A 3 -1.19 -0.90 -8.67
CA ILE A 3 -1.90 0.05 -7.81
C ILE A 3 -3.27 0.40 -8.43
N GLU A 4 -4.33 0.29 -7.64
CA GLU A 4 -5.67 0.70 -8.05
C GLU A 4 -5.82 2.22 -7.98
N ARG A 5 -6.14 2.85 -9.12
CA ARG A 5 -6.33 4.29 -9.23
C ARG A 5 -7.74 4.68 -8.74
N PRO A 6 -7.87 5.53 -7.72
CA PRO A 6 -9.18 5.89 -7.17
C PRO A 6 -9.97 6.77 -8.15
N SER A 7 -11.30 6.62 -8.15
CA SER A 7 -12.20 7.56 -8.83
C SER A 7 -12.34 8.87 -8.04
N ALA A 8 -12.83 9.94 -8.68
CA ALA A 8 -13.06 11.22 -8.01
C ALA A 8 -14.05 11.10 -6.83
N GLU A 9 -15.06 10.23 -6.95
CA GLU A 9 -16.02 9.95 -5.88
C GLU A 9 -15.36 9.22 -4.71
N GLN A 10 -14.50 8.24 -4.99
CA GLN A 10 -13.72 7.56 -3.96
C GLN A 10 -12.77 8.53 -3.25
N LEU A 11 -12.18 9.47 -3.99
CA LEU A 11 -11.32 10.51 -3.42
C LEU A 11 -12.12 11.45 -2.50
N GLN A 12 -13.36 11.79 -2.84
CA GLN A 12 -14.24 12.57 -1.95
C GLN A 12 -14.57 11.84 -0.66
N VAL A 13 -14.88 10.54 -0.75
CA VAL A 13 -15.12 9.71 0.43
C VAL A 13 -13.87 9.68 1.31
N LEU A 14 -12.68 9.55 0.71
CA LEU A 14 -11.40 9.57 1.43
C LEU A 14 -11.14 10.92 2.10
N ALA A 15 -11.38 12.02 1.39
CA ALA A 15 -11.27 13.37 1.92
C ALA A 15 -12.22 13.58 3.11
N SER A 16 -13.46 13.09 3.03
CA SER A 16 -14.42 13.20 4.13
C SER A 16 -13.94 12.50 5.41
N ARG A 17 -13.24 11.36 5.27
CA ARG A 17 -12.63 10.62 6.40
C ARG A 17 -11.45 11.36 7.02
N LEU A 18 -10.80 12.22 6.24
CA LEU A 18 -9.73 13.12 6.67
C LEU A 18 -10.26 14.49 7.12
N HIS A 19 -11.58 14.62 7.31
CA HIS A 19 -12.25 15.87 7.66
C HIS A 19 -12.02 17.01 6.65
N MET A 20 -11.79 16.67 5.38
CA MET A 20 -11.69 17.59 4.26
C MET A 20 -12.98 17.54 3.43
N HIS A 21 -13.50 18.72 3.06
CA HIS A 21 -14.65 18.83 2.17
C HIS A 21 -14.18 19.27 0.78
N LEU A 22 -14.15 18.33 -0.17
CA LEU A 22 -13.79 18.59 -1.56
C LEU A 22 -15.04 18.52 -2.44
N THR A 23 -15.21 19.52 -3.32
CA THR A 23 -16.16 19.43 -4.43
C THR A 23 -15.68 18.45 -5.48
N THR A 24 -16.57 18.03 -6.40
CA THR A 24 -16.21 17.05 -7.44
C THR A 24 -15.15 17.57 -8.39
N GLU A 25 -15.19 18.87 -8.71
CA GLU A 25 -14.16 19.50 -9.54
C GLU A 25 -12.80 19.54 -8.83
N GLN A 26 -12.77 19.92 -7.55
CA GLN A 26 -11.53 19.90 -6.75
C GLN A 26 -10.96 18.49 -6.61
N ALA A 27 -11.80 17.46 -6.48
CA ALA A 27 -11.35 16.08 -6.45
C ALA A 27 -10.68 15.66 -7.77
N ARG A 28 -11.17 16.14 -8.92
CA ARG A 28 -10.52 15.89 -10.22
C ARG A 28 -9.19 16.62 -10.34
N GLU A 29 -9.11 17.87 -9.94
CA GLU A 29 -7.86 18.63 -9.91
C GLU A 29 -6.82 17.92 -9.02
N TYR A 30 -7.26 17.42 -7.87
CA TYR A 30 -6.40 16.69 -6.94
C TYR A 30 -5.89 15.37 -7.55
N LEU A 31 -6.74 14.64 -8.27
CA LEU A 31 -6.31 13.45 -9.01
C LEU A 31 -5.24 13.77 -10.06
N VAL A 32 -5.36 14.89 -10.77
CA VAL A 32 -4.35 15.33 -11.73
C VAL A 32 -3.02 15.63 -11.04
N LEU A 33 -3.05 16.30 -9.88
CA LEU A 33 -1.84 16.57 -9.09
C LEU A 33 -1.19 15.28 -8.57
N MET A 34 -2.00 14.29 -8.20
CA MET A 34 -1.52 12.99 -7.71
C MET A 34 -1.00 12.06 -8.81
N GLN A 35 -1.27 12.36 -10.09
CA GLN A 35 -0.87 11.51 -11.22
C GLN A 35 0.63 11.17 -11.20
N GLY A 36 1.49 12.16 -10.97
CA GLY A 36 2.94 11.92 -10.92
C GLY A 36 3.38 11.01 -9.77
N SER A 37 2.64 11.00 -8.66
CA SER A 37 2.87 10.06 -7.56
C SER A 37 2.48 8.64 -7.95
N PHE A 38 1.37 8.46 -8.69
CA PHE A 38 0.96 7.14 -9.18
C PHE A 38 1.95 6.59 -10.21
N ASP A 39 2.43 7.42 -11.12
CA ASP A 39 3.40 7.00 -12.13
C ASP A 39 4.72 6.50 -11.49
N ALA A 40 5.13 7.09 -10.37
CA ALA A 40 6.28 6.61 -9.61
C ALA A 40 6.08 5.20 -9.01
N TYR A 41 4.86 4.89 -8.54
CA TYR A 41 4.53 3.54 -8.06
C TYR A 41 4.43 2.54 -9.21
N ASP A 42 3.93 2.94 -10.38
CA ASP A 42 3.91 2.09 -11.57
C ASP A 42 5.33 1.68 -11.99
N LEU A 43 6.31 2.60 -11.89
CA LEU A 43 7.72 2.29 -12.13
C LEU A 43 8.30 1.27 -11.13
N ILE A 44 7.89 1.34 -9.87
CA ILE A 44 8.33 0.39 -8.83
C ILE A 44 7.66 -0.97 -9.05
N ASP A 45 6.40 -1.01 -9.49
CA ASP A 45 5.70 -2.27 -9.73
C ASP A 45 6.25 -3.03 -10.94
N ASP A 46 6.77 -2.31 -11.94
CA ASP A 46 7.46 -2.89 -13.10
C ASP A 46 8.91 -3.28 -12.81
N ALA A 47 9.46 -2.85 -11.66
CA ALA A 47 10.84 -3.18 -11.29
C ALA A 47 10.98 -4.68 -10.96
N PRO A 48 12.09 -5.32 -11.38
CA PRO A 48 12.33 -6.72 -11.04
C PRO A 48 12.45 -6.88 -9.52
N ASP A 49 11.82 -7.93 -9.00
CA ASP A 49 11.87 -8.23 -7.57
C ASP A 49 13.26 -8.78 -7.21
N GLU A 50 14.17 -7.88 -6.82
CA GLU A 50 15.53 -8.22 -6.39
C GLU A 50 15.55 -8.77 -4.96
N VAL A 51 14.65 -9.71 -4.63
CA VAL A 51 14.75 -10.42 -3.36
C VAL A 51 16.04 -11.24 -3.39
N PRO A 52 17.03 -10.94 -2.52
CA PRO A 52 18.21 -11.77 -2.46
C PRO A 52 17.76 -13.18 -2.12
N ARG A 53 18.23 -14.18 -2.88
CA ARG A 53 17.99 -15.59 -2.55
C ARG A 53 18.69 -15.90 -1.24
N THR A 54 18.05 -15.61 -0.12
CA THR A 54 18.53 -16.00 1.19
C THR A 54 18.55 -17.53 1.18
N PRO A 55 19.71 -18.19 1.38
CA PRO A 55 19.70 -19.63 1.54
C PRO A 55 18.77 -19.94 2.72
N ILE A 56 17.76 -20.77 2.47
CA ILE A 56 17.00 -21.38 3.56
C ILE A 56 18.00 -22.27 4.27
N THR A 57 18.65 -21.79 5.33
CA THR A 57 19.49 -22.65 6.16
C THR A 57 18.57 -23.72 6.76
N PRO A 58 18.72 -25.00 6.39
CA PRO A 58 17.92 -26.05 7.01
C PRO A 58 18.29 -26.07 8.50
N GLY A 59 17.37 -25.68 9.38
CA GLY A 59 17.51 -25.91 10.82
C GLY A 59 17.48 -24.71 11.77
N THR A 60 17.26 -23.47 11.35
CA THR A 60 17.23 -22.33 12.30
C THR A 60 16.03 -21.38 12.11
N ARG A 61 14.82 -21.89 12.31
CA ARG A 61 13.73 -21.07 12.87
C ARG A 61 13.53 -21.47 14.33
N LYS A 62 14.26 -20.82 15.25
CA LYS A 62 13.79 -20.71 16.64
C LYS A 62 12.57 -19.77 16.59
N PRO A 63 11.36 -20.19 16.99
CA PRO A 63 10.23 -19.26 17.03
C PRO A 63 10.54 -18.14 18.04
N LYS A 64 10.51 -16.89 17.58
CA LYS A 64 10.77 -15.67 18.37
C LYS A 64 9.62 -15.27 19.30
N TRP A 65 8.65 -16.16 19.51
CA TRP A 65 7.50 -15.90 20.35
C TRP A 65 7.28 -17.10 21.27
N PRO A 66 7.22 -16.93 22.60
CA PRO A 66 6.88 -18.03 23.48
C PRO A 66 5.48 -18.50 23.14
N ALA A 67 5.31 -19.82 22.94
CA ALA A 67 4.01 -20.41 22.74
C ALA A 67 3.10 -19.96 23.90
N ARG A 68 2.02 -19.25 23.57
CA ARG A 68 0.98 -18.85 24.51
C ARG A 68 0.58 -20.08 25.32
N GLY A 69 0.65 -19.95 26.65
CA GLY A 69 0.47 -21.03 27.61
C GLY A 69 -0.77 -21.85 27.33
N LYS A 70 -0.64 -23.16 27.54
CA LYS A 70 -1.77 -24.04 27.82
C LYS A 70 -2.30 -23.60 29.19
N GLU A 71 -3.30 -22.73 29.21
CA GLU A 71 -4.16 -22.54 30.38
C GLU A 71 -4.95 -23.84 30.58
N ASN A 72 -4.74 -24.48 31.72
CA ASN A 72 -5.65 -25.45 32.33
C ASN A 72 -6.52 -24.71 33.34
#